data_AF-A0A8T1P0Q4-F1
#
_entry.id   AF-A0A8T1P0Q4-F1
#
_cell.length_a   1.000
_cell.length_b   1.000
_cell.length_c   1.000
_cell.angle_alpha   90.00
_cell.angle_beta   90.00
_cell.angle_gamma   90.00
#
_symmetry.space_group_name_H-M   'P 1'
#
loop_
_entity.id
_entity.type
_entity.pdbx_description
1 polymer ?
#
loop_
_entity_poly.entity_id
_entity_poly.type
_entity_poly.pdbx_seq_one_letter_code
_entity_poly.pdbx_strand_id
1 'polypeptide(L)'
;MESLRLIYDGEIPIQQQKMDSLTTSFRKSLELIGATARETFQNHGKIGEVKAKLRLAEDDMVKALAVKTRKEAERMARMDAIAAQKARVEELRRSVQEQRANRDEYAAITSQQFLALAALEDRSNKEVECKAETQVATLWYNRVLGFHVEGGHGVKFTFKNINPKNPNEKYFFTIRYAYDTYTLLDCDPHLNDTKELIHELNRTNGLFKFVRIMREKFQEAVAQEFWPQSTTRHQESSMISMSAPVLSMSTDRSESSDHCVQHGEGNRPKKVIHARVMKPDVLSPGSASSVRWSPRLKVNK
;
A
#
# COMPACT_ATOMS: atom_id res chain seq x y z
N MET A 1 -23.24 150.24 48.58
CA MET A 1 -22.51 148.96 48.33
C MET A 1 -23.20 147.78 49.00
N GLU A 2 -24.09 147.99 49.98
CA GLU A 2 -24.68 146.92 50.79
C GLU A 2 -25.60 145.96 50.02
N SER A 3 -26.29 146.42 48.98
CA SER A 3 -27.20 145.58 48.18
C SER A 3 -26.52 144.35 47.57
N LEU A 4 -25.24 144.47 47.19
CA LEU A 4 -24.46 143.35 46.68
C LEU A 4 -24.06 142.34 47.77
N ARG A 5 -23.87 142.78 49.03
CA ARG A 5 -23.57 141.86 50.15
C ARG A 5 -24.76 140.98 50.49
N LEU A 6 -25.95 141.57 50.64
CA LEU A 6 -27.18 140.85 50.97
C LEU A 6 -27.58 139.79 49.94
N ILE A 7 -27.26 140.01 48.65
CA ILE A 7 -27.48 139.01 47.60
C ILE A 7 -26.49 137.84 47.77
N TYR A 8 -25.20 138.13 47.96
CA TYR A 8 -24.17 137.09 48.15
C TYR A 8 -24.40 136.26 49.43
N ASP A 9 -24.73 136.90 50.56
CA ASP A 9 -24.98 136.20 51.84
C ASP A 9 -26.16 135.22 51.77
N GLY A 10 -27.18 135.53 50.95
CA GLY A 10 -28.32 134.63 50.71
C GLY A 10 -28.03 133.51 49.71
N GLU A 11 -27.16 133.74 48.73
CA GLU A 11 -26.88 132.77 47.66
C GLU A 11 -25.82 131.72 48.04
N ILE A 12 -24.84 132.07 48.89
CA ILE A 12 -23.84 131.14 49.45
C ILE A 12 -24.47 129.86 50.02
N PRO A 13 -25.40 129.89 51.00
CA PRO A 13 -25.98 128.68 51.59
C PRO A 13 -26.80 127.85 50.59
N ILE A 14 -27.40 128.48 49.58
CA ILE A 14 -28.14 127.77 48.51
C ILE A 14 -27.16 127.00 47.61
N GLN A 15 -26.03 127.60 47.26
CA GLN A 15 -24.97 126.90 46.52
C GLN A 15 -24.34 125.80 47.38
N GLN A 16 -24.20 126.01 48.68
CA GLN A 16 -23.69 125.01 49.63
C GLN A 16 -24.62 123.79 49.73
N GLN A 17 -25.93 124.01 49.89
CA GLN A 17 -26.93 122.92 49.90
C GLN A 17 -26.97 122.15 48.57
N LYS A 18 -26.80 122.82 47.43
CA LYS A 18 -26.65 122.17 46.11
C LYS A 18 -25.36 121.34 46.05
N MET A 19 -24.23 121.87 46.55
CA MET A 19 -22.94 121.17 46.64
C MET A 19 -23.05 119.90 47.49
N ASP A 20 -23.71 119.97 48.65
CA ASP A 20 -23.92 118.83 49.56
C ASP A 20 -24.86 117.77 48.98
N SER A 21 -25.94 118.21 48.31
CA SER A 21 -26.86 117.31 47.58
C SER A 21 -26.15 116.58 46.44
N LEU A 22 -25.34 117.29 45.65
CA LEU A 22 -24.55 116.71 44.56
C LEU A 22 -23.45 115.78 45.11
N THR A 23 -22.78 116.17 46.20
CA THR A 23 -21.74 115.36 46.87
C THR A 23 -22.31 114.08 47.47
N THR A 24 -23.50 114.12 48.08
CA THR A 24 -24.17 112.93 48.64
C THR A 24 -24.75 112.03 47.54
N SER A 25 -25.25 112.59 46.44
CA SER A 25 -25.64 111.83 45.25
C SER A 25 -24.45 111.12 44.60
N PHE A 26 -23.34 111.85 44.39
CA PHE A 26 -22.11 111.32 43.82
C PHE A 26 -21.48 110.24 44.70
N ARG A 27 -21.51 110.42 46.03
CA ARG A 27 -21.09 109.41 47.02
C ARG A 27 -21.91 108.13 46.90
N LYS A 28 -23.25 108.22 46.88
CA LYS A 28 -24.14 107.05 46.71
C LYS A 28 -23.91 106.34 45.38
N SER A 29 -23.64 107.08 44.32
CA SER A 29 -23.27 106.52 43.01
C SER A 29 -21.96 105.73 43.08
N LEU A 30 -20.91 106.30 43.70
CA LEU A 30 -19.63 105.61 43.94
C LEU A 30 -19.79 104.36 44.82
N GLU A 31 -20.62 104.41 45.86
CA GLU A 31 -20.94 103.27 46.72
C GLU A 31 -21.64 102.14 45.94
N LEU A 32 -22.61 102.48 45.08
CA LEU A 32 -23.33 101.53 44.21
C LEU A 32 -22.39 100.92 43.14
N ILE A 33 -21.53 101.73 42.52
CA ILE A 33 -20.53 101.28 41.55
C ILE A 33 -19.52 100.36 42.25
N GLY A 34 -19.07 100.71 43.46
CA GLY A 34 -18.16 99.90 44.27
C GLY A 34 -18.76 98.57 44.72
N ALA A 35 -20.06 98.54 45.03
CA ALA A 35 -20.79 97.30 45.31
C ALA A 35 -20.89 96.41 44.05
N THR A 36 -21.29 96.99 42.91
CA THR A 36 -21.38 96.28 41.63
C THR A 36 -20.03 95.73 41.16
N ALA A 37 -18.94 96.49 41.34
CA ALA A 37 -17.59 96.06 41.03
C ALA A 37 -17.13 94.90 41.94
N ARG A 38 -17.52 94.92 43.23
CA ARG A 38 -17.23 93.82 44.16
C ARG A 38 -18.01 92.55 43.82
N GLU A 39 -19.27 92.68 43.41
CA GLU A 39 -20.10 91.53 43.02
C GLU A 39 -19.61 90.91 41.71
N THR A 40 -19.31 91.71 40.69
CA THR A 40 -18.77 91.23 39.41
C THR A 40 -17.41 90.55 39.58
N PHE A 41 -16.55 91.03 40.48
CA PHE A 41 -15.31 90.34 40.85
C PHE A 41 -15.57 88.97 41.50
N GLN A 42 -16.50 88.87 42.46
CA GLN A 42 -16.90 87.59 43.05
C GLN A 42 -17.49 86.62 42.02
N ASN A 43 -18.34 87.13 41.12
CA ASN A 43 -18.98 86.33 40.07
C ASN A 43 -17.95 85.85 39.03
N HIS A 44 -16.93 86.64 38.70
CA HIS A 44 -15.81 86.21 37.86
C HIS A 44 -15.02 85.04 38.50
N GLY A 45 -14.84 85.05 39.83
CA GLY A 45 -14.28 83.91 40.57
C GLY A 45 -15.11 82.63 40.42
N LYS A 46 -16.43 82.72 40.62
CA LYS A 46 -17.38 81.59 40.44
C LYS A 46 -17.35 81.05 39.00
N ILE A 47 -17.29 81.94 38.00
CA ILE A 47 -17.17 81.56 36.57
C ILE A 47 -15.87 80.79 36.31
N GLY A 48 -14.76 81.19 36.93
CA GLY A 48 -13.49 80.46 36.86
C GLY A 48 -13.61 79.03 37.41
N GLU A 49 -14.25 78.86 38.56
CA GLU A 49 -14.48 77.56 39.19
C GLU A 49 -15.39 76.65 38.34
N VAL A 50 -16.50 77.17 37.82
CA VAL A 50 -17.41 76.44 36.93
C VAL A 50 -16.69 76.03 35.63
N LYS A 51 -15.87 76.91 35.06
CA LYS A 51 -15.08 76.64 33.85
C LYS A 51 -14.01 75.56 34.08
N ALA A 52 -13.43 75.49 35.28
CA ALA A 52 -12.52 74.40 35.67
C ALA A 52 -13.25 73.06 35.82
N LYS A 53 -14.42 73.05 36.48
CA LYS A 53 -15.28 71.86 36.63
C LYS A 53 -15.78 71.33 35.28
N LEU A 54 -16.15 72.22 34.35
CA LEU A 54 -16.57 71.85 33.00
C LEU A 54 -15.46 71.11 32.23
N ARG A 55 -14.22 71.62 32.27
CA ARG A 55 -13.05 70.99 31.64
C ARG A 55 -12.74 69.61 32.21
N LEU A 56 -12.80 69.45 33.54
CA LEU A 56 -12.61 68.15 34.20
C LEU A 56 -13.67 67.12 33.74
N ALA A 57 -14.93 67.53 33.64
CA ALA A 57 -16.00 66.66 33.14
C ALA A 57 -15.84 66.31 31.64
N GLU A 58 -15.36 67.26 30.83
CA GLU A 58 -15.03 67.05 29.41
C GLU A 58 -13.87 66.05 29.24
N ASP A 59 -12.77 66.26 29.96
CA ASP A 59 -11.61 65.35 30.00
C ASP A 59 -12.02 63.92 30.43
N ASP A 60 -12.84 63.79 31.48
CA ASP A 60 -13.31 62.49 31.95
C ASP A 60 -14.29 61.81 30.99
N MET A 61 -15.12 62.58 30.28
CA MET A 61 -15.96 62.07 29.19
C MET A 61 -15.12 61.55 28.01
N VAL A 62 -14.04 62.26 27.63
CA VAL A 62 -13.10 61.82 26.59
C VAL A 62 -12.39 60.53 27.01
N LYS A 63 -11.90 60.44 28.26
CA LYS A 63 -11.31 59.21 28.82
C LYS A 63 -12.31 58.05 28.80
N ALA A 64 -13.54 58.27 29.23
CA ALA A 64 -14.59 57.26 29.24
C ALA A 64 -14.95 56.77 27.83
N LEU A 65 -15.00 57.67 26.84
CA LEU A 65 -15.25 57.33 25.44
C LEU A 65 -14.10 56.50 24.86
N ALA A 66 -12.84 56.86 25.11
CA ALA A 66 -11.68 56.07 24.70
C ALA A 66 -11.70 54.65 25.29
N VAL A 67 -12.03 54.50 26.59
CA VAL A 67 -12.20 53.21 27.25
C VAL A 67 -13.38 52.41 26.66
N LYS A 68 -14.48 53.05 26.27
CA LYS A 68 -15.62 52.40 25.60
C LYS A 68 -15.20 51.86 24.23
N THR A 69 -14.59 52.68 23.38
CA THR A 69 -14.14 52.28 22.03
C THR A 69 -13.14 51.12 22.10
N ARG A 70 -12.19 51.16 23.05
CA ARG A 70 -11.26 50.06 23.30
C ARG A 70 -11.99 48.76 23.70
N LYS A 71 -12.93 48.83 24.66
CA LYS A 71 -13.69 47.66 25.12
C LYS A 71 -14.57 47.05 24.02
N GLU A 72 -15.02 47.86 23.06
CA GLU A 72 -15.80 47.37 21.91
C GLU A 72 -14.91 46.71 20.86
N ALA A 73 -13.73 47.26 20.56
CA ALA A 73 -12.73 46.59 19.73
C ALA A 73 -12.28 45.24 20.36
N GLU A 74 -12.07 45.22 21.68
CA GLU A 74 -11.81 43.99 22.45
C GLU A 74 -13.01 43.02 22.49
N ARG A 75 -14.23 43.43 22.11
CA ARG A 75 -15.39 42.54 21.92
C ARG A 75 -15.43 41.97 20.51
N MET A 76 -15.30 42.80 19.49
CA MET A 76 -15.30 42.36 18.08
C MET A 76 -14.19 41.34 17.82
N ALA A 77 -12.95 41.64 18.22
CA ALA A 77 -11.81 40.71 18.06
C ALA A 77 -12.03 39.34 18.75
N ARG A 78 -12.82 39.28 19.83
CA ARG A 78 -13.22 38.00 20.46
C ARG A 78 -14.34 37.29 19.69
N MET A 79 -15.29 38.02 19.10
CA MET A 79 -16.29 37.43 18.21
C MET A 79 -15.64 36.82 16.96
N ASP A 80 -14.68 37.53 16.35
CA ASP A 80 -13.93 37.07 15.18
C ASP A 80 -13.10 35.82 15.50
N ALA A 81 -12.40 35.81 16.65
CA ALA A 81 -11.68 34.62 17.12
C ALA A 81 -12.60 33.42 17.38
N ILE A 82 -13.81 33.64 17.91
CA ILE A 82 -14.83 32.59 18.09
C ILE A 82 -15.35 32.10 16.73
N ALA A 83 -15.56 32.98 15.76
CA ALA A 83 -16.00 32.61 14.41
C ALA A 83 -14.93 31.76 13.68
N ALA A 84 -13.67 32.20 13.71
CA ALA A 84 -12.54 31.46 13.15
C ALA A 84 -12.37 30.07 13.80
N GLN A 85 -12.45 29.99 15.13
CA GLN A 85 -12.34 28.71 15.83
C GLN A 85 -13.54 27.78 15.55
N LYS A 86 -14.77 28.31 15.35
CA LYS A 86 -15.92 27.52 14.90
C LYS A 86 -15.70 26.95 13.49
N ALA A 87 -15.20 27.77 12.55
CA ALA A 87 -14.91 27.30 11.19
C ALA A 87 -13.90 26.15 11.18
N ARG A 88 -12.82 26.27 11.97
CA ARG A 88 -11.80 25.22 12.15
C ARG A 88 -12.36 23.94 12.78
N VAL A 89 -13.31 24.04 13.71
CA VAL A 89 -13.95 22.86 14.32
C VAL A 89 -14.81 22.11 13.32
N GLU A 90 -15.57 22.81 12.47
CA GLU A 90 -16.39 22.17 11.42
C GLU A 90 -15.54 21.62 10.26
N GLU A 91 -14.41 22.24 9.93
CA GLU A 91 -13.41 21.68 9.03
C GLU A 91 -12.83 20.36 9.56
N LEU A 92 -12.35 20.35 10.82
CA LEU A 92 -11.83 19.15 11.47
C LEU A 92 -12.90 18.05 11.55
N ARG A 93 -14.17 18.42 11.80
CA ARG A 93 -15.31 17.50 11.83
C ARG A 93 -15.54 16.82 10.48
N ARG A 94 -15.44 17.54 9.36
CA ARG A 94 -15.53 16.95 8.01
C ARG A 94 -14.40 15.96 7.77
N SER A 95 -13.16 16.35 8.06
CA SER A 95 -11.99 15.47 7.90
C SER A 95 -12.08 14.19 8.76
N VAL A 96 -12.57 14.30 10.01
CA VAL A 96 -12.83 13.11 10.87
C VAL A 96 -13.92 12.21 10.30
N GLN A 97 -14.94 12.76 9.63
CA GLN A 97 -16.01 11.96 9.01
C GLN A 97 -15.53 11.26 7.73
N GLU A 98 -14.73 11.95 6.91
CA GLU A 98 -14.06 11.39 5.73
C GLU A 98 -13.11 10.25 6.10
N GLN A 99 -12.24 10.45 7.10
CA GLN A 99 -11.32 9.42 7.59
C GLN A 99 -12.06 8.19 8.17
N ARG A 100 -13.28 8.37 8.71
CA ARG A 100 -14.13 7.24 9.13
C ARG A 100 -14.68 6.47 7.94
N ALA A 101 -15.21 7.16 6.92
CA ALA A 101 -15.71 6.53 5.70
C ALA A 101 -14.59 5.71 5.02
N ASN A 102 -13.42 6.32 4.78
CA ASN A 102 -12.27 5.66 4.17
C ASN A 102 -11.84 4.41 4.96
N ARG A 103 -11.77 4.51 6.30
CA ARG A 103 -11.45 3.35 7.17
C ARG A 103 -12.48 2.22 7.01
N ASP A 104 -13.76 2.56 6.94
CA ASP A 104 -14.84 1.58 6.88
C ASP A 104 -14.93 0.93 5.48
N GLU A 105 -14.59 1.66 4.41
CA GLU A 105 -14.34 1.11 3.07
C GLU A 105 -13.14 0.14 3.05
N TYR A 106 -11.99 0.53 3.62
CA TYR A 106 -10.83 -0.37 3.72
C TYR A 106 -11.14 -1.63 4.54
N ALA A 107 -11.94 -1.53 5.61
CA ALA A 107 -12.40 -2.68 6.38
C ALA A 107 -13.31 -3.61 5.56
N ALA A 108 -14.20 -3.07 4.73
CA ALA A 108 -15.02 -3.85 3.81
C ALA A 108 -14.19 -4.57 2.74
N ILE A 109 -13.25 -3.87 2.09
CA ILE A 109 -12.33 -4.45 1.10
C ILE A 109 -11.48 -5.57 1.72
N THR A 110 -10.93 -5.33 2.91
CA THR A 110 -10.13 -6.33 3.65
C THR A 110 -10.97 -7.57 4.00
N SER A 111 -12.21 -7.38 4.43
CA SER A 111 -13.15 -8.48 4.73
C SER A 111 -13.48 -9.30 3.48
N GLN A 112 -13.70 -8.63 2.34
CA GLN A 112 -13.94 -9.28 1.05
C GLN A 112 -12.71 -10.09 0.58
N GLN A 113 -11.50 -9.56 0.78
CA GLN A 113 -10.26 -10.26 0.47
C GLN A 113 -10.07 -11.52 1.34
N PHE A 114 -10.32 -11.44 2.64
CA PHE A 114 -10.26 -12.62 3.52
C PHE A 114 -11.28 -13.70 3.12
N LEU A 115 -12.52 -13.32 2.77
CA LEU A 115 -13.52 -14.27 2.26
C LEU A 115 -13.10 -14.93 0.94
N ALA A 116 -12.50 -14.16 0.02
CA ALA A 116 -11.99 -14.68 -1.24
C ALA A 116 -10.79 -15.64 -1.05
N LEU A 117 -9.90 -15.34 -0.10
CA LEU A 117 -8.77 -16.21 0.26
C LEU A 117 -9.25 -17.52 0.89
N ALA A 118 -10.18 -17.47 1.86
CA ALA A 118 -10.76 -18.66 2.46
C ALA A 118 -11.44 -19.55 1.41
N ALA A 119 -12.21 -18.96 0.49
CA ALA A 119 -12.85 -19.70 -0.61
C ALA A 119 -11.86 -20.28 -1.65
N LEU A 120 -10.62 -19.78 -1.71
CA LEU A 120 -9.54 -20.33 -2.53
C LEU A 120 -8.80 -21.47 -1.81
N GLU A 121 -8.52 -21.29 -0.52
CA GLU A 121 -7.92 -22.32 0.35
C GLU A 121 -8.81 -23.57 0.41
N ASP A 122 -10.13 -23.38 0.60
CA ASP A 122 -11.13 -24.45 0.57
C ASP A 122 -11.12 -25.25 -0.73
N ARG A 123 -10.90 -24.58 -1.88
CA ARG A 123 -10.80 -25.23 -3.20
C ARG A 123 -9.47 -25.98 -3.35
N SER A 124 -8.37 -25.36 -2.93
CA SER A 124 -7.04 -25.96 -2.96
C SER A 124 -6.98 -27.24 -2.13
N ASN A 125 -7.54 -27.22 -0.92
CA ASN A 125 -7.58 -28.38 -0.02
C ASN A 125 -8.37 -29.55 -0.65
N LYS A 126 -9.54 -29.28 -1.23
CA LYS A 126 -10.37 -30.27 -1.95
C LYS A 126 -9.68 -30.80 -3.23
N GLU A 127 -8.90 -29.96 -3.91
CA GLU A 127 -8.10 -30.38 -5.07
C GLU A 127 -6.91 -31.28 -4.66
N VAL A 128 -6.27 -31.00 -3.53
CA VAL A 128 -5.20 -31.84 -2.95
C VAL A 128 -5.75 -33.20 -2.50
N GLU A 129 -6.91 -33.22 -1.84
CA GLU A 129 -7.61 -34.44 -1.40
C GLU A 129 -7.97 -35.33 -2.60
N CYS A 130 -8.66 -34.78 -3.61
CA CYS A 130 -9.02 -35.48 -4.84
C CYS A 130 -7.78 -36.02 -5.60
N LYS A 131 -6.67 -35.26 -5.64
CA LYS A 131 -5.40 -35.72 -6.21
C LYS A 131 -4.77 -36.86 -5.41
N ALA A 132 -4.91 -36.88 -4.08
CA ALA A 132 -4.41 -37.96 -3.24
C ALA A 132 -5.23 -39.25 -3.46
N GLU A 133 -6.56 -39.17 -3.47
CA GLU A 133 -7.45 -40.30 -3.78
C GLU A 133 -7.14 -40.90 -5.15
N THR A 134 -7.01 -40.04 -6.17
CA THR A 134 -6.67 -40.45 -7.55
C THR A 134 -5.32 -41.17 -7.61
N GLN A 135 -4.32 -40.72 -6.85
CA GLN A 135 -3.01 -41.39 -6.77
C GLN A 135 -3.10 -42.75 -6.05
N VAL A 136 -3.84 -42.84 -4.95
CA VAL A 136 -4.04 -44.12 -4.22
C VAL A 136 -4.76 -45.13 -5.11
N ALA A 137 -5.82 -44.74 -5.81
CA ALA A 137 -6.51 -45.59 -6.78
C ALA A 137 -5.58 -46.03 -7.92
N THR A 138 -4.79 -45.10 -8.48
CA THR A 138 -3.80 -45.40 -9.54
C THR A 138 -2.76 -46.41 -9.07
N LEU A 139 -2.20 -46.25 -7.87
CA LEU A 139 -1.23 -47.20 -7.29
C LEU A 139 -1.86 -48.58 -7.05
N TRP A 140 -3.12 -48.64 -6.62
CA TRP A 140 -3.86 -49.89 -6.44
C TRP A 140 -4.07 -50.62 -7.77
N TYR A 141 -4.60 -49.94 -8.79
CA TYR A 141 -4.79 -50.53 -10.13
C TYR A 141 -3.47 -50.98 -10.75
N ASN A 142 -2.41 -50.16 -10.64
CA ASN A 142 -1.09 -50.51 -11.17
C ASN A 142 -0.53 -51.79 -10.52
N ARG A 143 -0.73 -51.96 -9.21
CA ARG A 143 -0.32 -53.16 -8.46
C ARG A 143 -1.15 -54.39 -8.79
N VAL A 144 -2.48 -54.26 -8.83
CA VAL A 144 -3.41 -55.39 -9.01
C VAL A 144 -3.42 -55.91 -10.44
N LEU A 145 -3.46 -55.02 -11.44
CA LEU A 145 -3.53 -55.40 -12.84
C LEU A 145 -2.17 -55.74 -13.45
N GLY A 146 -1.06 -55.34 -12.79
CA GLY A 146 0.28 -55.34 -13.37
C GLY A 146 0.43 -54.37 -14.53
N PHE A 147 -0.38 -53.31 -14.60
CA PHE A 147 -0.56 -52.46 -15.77
C PHE A 147 -0.28 -51.00 -15.40
N HIS A 148 0.59 -50.33 -16.15
CA HIS A 148 0.99 -48.95 -15.89
C HIS A 148 0.90 -48.11 -17.16
N VAL A 149 0.50 -46.84 -17.02
CA VAL A 149 0.32 -45.91 -18.13
C VAL A 149 1.14 -44.65 -17.87
N GLU A 150 2.04 -44.33 -18.79
CA GLU A 150 2.96 -43.19 -18.74
C GLU A 150 2.63 -42.21 -19.88
N GLY A 151 2.56 -40.91 -19.57
CA GLY A 151 2.30 -39.86 -20.56
C GLY A 151 3.58 -39.12 -20.98
N GLY A 152 3.76 -38.90 -22.27
CA GLY A 152 4.91 -38.17 -22.83
C GLY A 152 4.66 -37.78 -24.30
N HIS A 153 5.63 -38.04 -25.19
CA HIS A 153 5.48 -37.85 -26.64
C HIS A 153 4.37 -38.74 -27.27
N GLY A 154 3.97 -39.79 -26.57
CA GLY A 154 2.73 -40.53 -26.75
C GLY A 154 2.24 -41.04 -25.39
N VAL A 155 1.22 -41.89 -25.38
CA VAL A 155 0.79 -42.65 -24.20
C VAL A 155 1.43 -44.03 -24.27
N LYS A 156 2.30 -44.33 -23.29
CA LYS A 156 2.98 -45.62 -23.15
C LYS A 156 2.20 -46.52 -22.19
N PHE A 157 1.83 -47.69 -22.68
CA PHE A 157 1.12 -48.74 -21.94
C PHE A 157 2.10 -49.86 -21.62
N THR A 158 2.41 -50.07 -20.35
CA THR A 158 3.36 -51.07 -19.86
C THR A 158 2.64 -52.15 -19.05
N PHE A 159 2.89 -53.40 -19.38
CA PHE A 159 2.37 -54.58 -18.69
C PHE A 159 3.49 -55.36 -18.00
N LYS A 160 3.14 -55.90 -16.84
CA LYS A 160 3.86 -56.88 -16.02
C LYS A 160 2.93 -58.05 -15.74
N ASN A 161 3.43 -59.09 -15.07
CA ASN A 161 2.68 -60.33 -14.82
C ASN A 161 2.13 -60.95 -16.13
N ILE A 162 2.92 -60.87 -17.21
CA ILE A 162 2.63 -61.50 -18.51
C ILE A 162 3.37 -62.85 -18.57
N ASN A 163 4.69 -62.83 -18.39
CA ASN A 163 5.49 -64.04 -18.28
C ASN A 163 5.39 -64.65 -16.86
N PRO A 164 4.90 -65.90 -16.69
CA PRO A 164 4.85 -66.54 -15.39
C PRO A 164 6.23 -66.93 -14.83
N LYS A 165 7.27 -67.05 -15.67
CA LYS A 165 8.66 -67.28 -15.22
C LYS A 165 9.28 -66.00 -14.65
N ASN A 166 8.91 -64.84 -15.17
CA ASN A 166 9.46 -63.54 -14.77
C ASN A 166 8.35 -62.47 -14.65
N PRO A 167 7.59 -62.42 -13.54
CA PRO A 167 6.48 -61.48 -13.40
C PRO A 167 6.87 -60.00 -13.46
N ASN A 168 8.15 -59.67 -13.25
CA ASN A 168 8.68 -58.30 -13.29
C ASN A 168 9.04 -57.81 -14.70
N GLU A 169 9.06 -58.71 -15.69
CA GLU A 169 9.31 -58.42 -17.10
C GLU A 169 8.29 -57.42 -17.65
N LYS A 170 8.76 -56.51 -18.51
CA LYS A 170 7.98 -55.37 -19.01
C LYS A 170 7.69 -55.53 -20.50
N TYR A 171 6.43 -55.74 -20.82
CA TYR A 171 5.90 -55.75 -22.19
C TYR A 171 5.25 -54.39 -22.40
N PHE A 172 5.50 -53.67 -23.49
CA PHE A 172 4.92 -52.34 -23.67
C PHE A 172 4.67 -51.94 -25.11
N PHE A 173 3.73 -51.01 -25.29
CA PHE A 173 3.57 -50.28 -26.54
C PHE A 173 3.34 -48.79 -26.26
N THR A 174 3.67 -47.94 -27.22
CA THR A 174 3.42 -46.50 -27.15
C THR A 174 2.59 -46.08 -28.35
N ILE A 175 1.42 -45.49 -28.12
CA ILE A 175 0.57 -44.89 -29.16
C ILE A 175 0.50 -43.38 -29.02
N ARG A 176 0.39 -42.68 -30.15
CA ARG A 176 0.16 -41.24 -30.21
C ARG A 176 -1.10 -40.96 -31.02
N TYR A 177 -2.04 -40.22 -30.43
CA TYR A 177 -3.20 -39.67 -31.12
C TYR A 177 -2.84 -38.29 -31.68
N ALA A 178 -2.97 -38.09 -32.98
CA ALA A 178 -2.72 -36.81 -33.67
C ALA A 178 -3.49 -36.77 -35.00
N TYR A 179 -3.98 -35.59 -35.39
CA TYR A 179 -4.75 -35.39 -36.64
C TYR A 179 -5.89 -36.40 -36.78
N ASP A 180 -6.67 -36.58 -35.70
CA ASP A 180 -7.73 -37.58 -35.51
C ASP A 180 -7.35 -39.05 -35.76
N THR A 181 -6.05 -39.38 -35.79
CA THR A 181 -5.57 -40.75 -35.96
C THR A 181 -4.66 -41.22 -34.83
N TYR A 182 -4.82 -42.48 -34.44
CA TYR A 182 -3.87 -43.22 -33.61
C TYR A 182 -2.74 -43.77 -34.46
N THR A 183 -1.51 -43.51 -34.02
CA THR A 183 -0.27 -44.04 -34.59
C THR A 183 0.48 -44.84 -33.53
N LEU A 184 1.07 -45.96 -33.93
CA LEU A 184 1.99 -46.73 -33.07
C LEU A 184 3.38 -46.12 -33.20
N LEU A 185 3.98 -45.71 -32.08
CA LEU A 185 5.34 -45.19 -32.02
C LEU A 185 6.37 -46.28 -31.69
N ASP A 186 6.00 -47.22 -30.82
CA ASP A 186 6.91 -48.19 -30.22
C ASP A 186 6.13 -49.42 -29.73
N CYS A 187 6.74 -50.62 -29.77
CA CYS A 187 6.14 -51.88 -29.34
C CYS A 187 7.21 -52.95 -29.10
N ASP A 188 7.31 -53.42 -27.85
CA ASP A 188 8.32 -54.37 -27.37
C ASP A 188 7.66 -55.46 -26.49
N PRO A 189 7.72 -56.75 -26.88
CA PRO A 189 8.27 -57.29 -28.12
C PRO A 189 7.43 -56.89 -29.35
N HIS A 190 8.02 -56.99 -30.54
CA HIS A 190 7.33 -56.65 -31.79
C HIS A 190 6.24 -57.68 -32.13
N LEU A 191 5.03 -57.20 -32.43
CA LEU A 191 3.88 -58.03 -32.80
C LEU A 191 3.49 -57.83 -34.27
N ASN A 192 3.29 -58.91 -35.02
CA ASN A 192 2.99 -58.86 -36.46
C ASN A 192 1.64 -58.16 -36.74
N ASP A 193 0.63 -58.49 -35.93
CA ASP A 193 -0.77 -58.08 -36.13
C ASP A 193 -1.02 -56.57 -35.84
N THR A 194 -0.05 -55.85 -35.26
CA THR A 194 -0.28 -54.51 -34.67
C THR A 194 -0.80 -53.48 -35.67
N LYS A 195 -0.50 -53.62 -36.97
CA LYS A 195 -1.01 -52.72 -38.01
C LYS A 195 -2.52 -52.81 -38.15
N GLU A 196 -3.07 -54.03 -38.18
CA GLU A 196 -4.52 -54.25 -38.30
C GLU A 196 -5.25 -53.77 -37.05
N LEU A 197 -4.67 -54.01 -35.86
CA LEU A 197 -5.22 -53.52 -34.59
C LEU A 197 -5.26 -51.97 -34.53
N ILE A 198 -4.26 -51.29 -35.09
CA ILE A 198 -4.27 -49.82 -35.21
C ILE A 198 -5.32 -49.35 -36.23
N HIS A 199 -5.54 -50.07 -37.33
CA HIS A 199 -6.63 -49.77 -38.25
C HIS A 199 -8.02 -49.99 -37.61
N GLU A 200 -8.21 -51.04 -36.79
CA GLU A 200 -9.45 -51.24 -36.03
C GLU A 200 -9.65 -50.13 -34.98
N LEU A 201 -8.59 -49.76 -34.24
CA LEU A 201 -8.62 -48.68 -33.26
C LEU A 201 -9.03 -47.34 -33.92
N ASN A 202 -8.47 -47.01 -35.07
CA ASN A 202 -8.86 -45.82 -35.84
C ASN A 202 -10.31 -45.87 -36.33
N ARG A 203 -10.84 -47.06 -36.69
CA ARG A 203 -12.23 -47.21 -37.16
C ARG A 203 -13.28 -47.23 -36.02
N THR A 204 -12.87 -47.56 -34.80
CA THR A 204 -13.80 -47.80 -33.67
C THR A 204 -13.63 -46.85 -32.49
N ASN A 205 -12.51 -46.14 -32.41
CA ASN A 205 -12.04 -45.41 -31.22
C ASN A 205 -11.99 -46.28 -29.93
N GLY A 206 -11.95 -47.61 -30.09
CA GLY A 206 -12.14 -48.59 -29.02
C GLY A 206 -10.90 -48.84 -28.17
N LEU A 207 -10.28 -47.80 -27.60
CA LEU A 207 -8.99 -47.90 -26.89
C LEU A 207 -8.94 -49.00 -25.82
N PHE A 208 -9.98 -49.16 -24.99
CA PHE A 208 -10.02 -50.22 -23.98
C PHE A 208 -10.06 -51.64 -24.57
N LYS A 209 -10.65 -51.83 -25.76
CA LYS A 209 -10.63 -53.10 -26.49
C LYS A 209 -9.23 -53.36 -27.04
N PHE A 210 -8.61 -52.36 -27.68
CA PHE A 210 -7.25 -52.43 -28.20
C PHE A 210 -6.23 -52.77 -27.10
N VAL A 211 -6.28 -52.10 -25.94
CA VAL A 211 -5.39 -52.36 -24.79
C VAL A 211 -5.52 -53.80 -24.27
N ARG A 212 -6.73 -54.40 -24.31
CA ARG A 212 -6.93 -55.82 -23.95
C ARG A 212 -6.32 -56.77 -24.99
N ILE A 213 -6.62 -56.56 -26.27
CA ILE A 213 -6.07 -57.41 -27.35
C ILE A 213 -4.54 -57.34 -27.39
N MET A 214 -3.94 -56.16 -27.17
CA MET A 214 -2.48 -56.03 -27.06
C MET A 214 -1.90 -56.84 -25.88
N ARG A 215 -2.61 -56.89 -24.72
CA ARG A 215 -2.20 -57.74 -23.59
C ARG A 215 -2.29 -59.23 -23.94
N GLU A 216 -3.38 -59.64 -24.57
CA GLU A 216 -3.60 -61.02 -25.02
C GLU A 216 -2.52 -61.43 -26.04
N LYS A 217 -2.16 -60.55 -26.99
CA LYS A 217 -1.08 -60.77 -27.96
C LYS A 217 0.31 -60.89 -27.33
N PHE A 218 0.61 -60.12 -26.28
CA PHE A 218 1.84 -60.33 -25.51
C PHE A 218 1.86 -61.67 -24.76
N GLN A 219 0.70 -62.17 -24.29
CA GLN A 219 0.58 -63.50 -23.68
C GLN A 219 0.73 -64.62 -24.72
N GLU A 220 0.16 -64.45 -25.92
CA GLU A 220 0.37 -65.36 -27.06
C GLU A 220 1.85 -65.45 -27.46
N ALA A 221 2.56 -64.31 -27.55
CA ALA A 221 3.99 -64.27 -27.90
C ALA A 221 4.84 -65.07 -26.89
N VAL A 222 4.65 -64.84 -25.59
CA VAL A 222 5.36 -65.61 -24.54
C VAL A 222 5.00 -67.10 -24.57
N ALA A 223 3.74 -67.46 -24.92
CA ALA A 223 3.35 -68.85 -25.08
C ALA A 223 3.99 -69.51 -26.33
N GLN A 224 4.30 -68.74 -27.38
CA GLN A 224 4.98 -69.23 -28.58
C GLN A 224 6.50 -69.39 -28.35
N GLU A 225 7.13 -68.53 -27.56
CA GLU A 225 8.54 -68.69 -27.12
C GLU A 225 8.78 -69.98 -26.30
N PHE A 226 7.73 -70.59 -25.75
CA PHE A 226 7.80 -71.88 -25.06
C PHE A 226 7.77 -73.10 -26.00
N TRP A 227 7.54 -72.95 -27.32
CA TRP A 227 7.59 -74.06 -28.28
C TRP A 227 9.00 -74.25 -28.85
N PRO A 228 9.72 -75.34 -28.51
CA PRO A 228 11.05 -75.60 -29.05
C PRO A 228 10.95 -76.00 -30.54
N GLN A 229 11.38 -75.10 -31.43
CA GLN A 229 11.43 -75.33 -32.87
C GLN A 229 12.23 -76.60 -33.19
N SER A 230 11.53 -77.64 -33.66
CA SER A 230 12.10 -78.91 -34.07
C SER A 230 11.93 -79.07 -35.57
N THR A 231 13.01 -79.41 -36.28
CA THR A 231 13.10 -79.63 -37.74
C THR A 231 12.89 -78.36 -38.60
N THR A 232 13.60 -78.10 -39.70
CA THR A 232 14.63 -78.89 -40.42
C THR A 232 15.79 -77.99 -40.86
N ARG A 233 17.03 -78.45 -40.69
CA ARG A 233 18.24 -77.83 -41.29
C ARG A 233 18.89 -78.82 -42.24
N HIS A 234 18.55 -78.77 -43.53
CA HIS A 234 19.22 -79.61 -44.54
C HIS A 234 20.54 -78.96 -44.96
N GLN A 235 21.63 -79.74 -44.98
CA GLN A 235 22.92 -79.32 -45.51
C GLN A 235 23.33 -80.27 -46.65
N GLU A 236 23.70 -79.68 -47.77
CA GLU A 236 24.48 -80.30 -48.86
C GLU A 236 25.69 -79.36 -49.05
N SER A 237 26.95 -79.71 -48.83
CA SER A 237 27.80 -80.79 -49.38
C SER A 237 27.93 -80.73 -50.92
N SER A 238 29.13 -80.81 -51.52
CA SER A 238 30.48 -81.01 -50.93
C SER A 238 31.63 -80.77 -51.94
N MET A 239 32.89 -80.64 -51.45
CA MET A 239 34.17 -80.93 -52.17
C MET A 239 34.58 -79.99 -53.36
N ILE A 240 35.82 -79.84 -53.86
CA ILE A 240 37.24 -80.23 -53.53
C ILE A 240 38.20 -79.30 -54.37
N SER A 241 39.54 -79.18 -54.20
CA SER A 241 40.46 -78.98 -53.04
C SER A 241 41.94 -78.85 -53.53
N MET A 242 42.82 -78.18 -52.78
CA MET A 242 44.30 -78.03 -52.97
C MET A 242 44.77 -77.24 -54.24
N SER A 243 45.94 -76.59 -54.35
CA SER A 243 47.24 -76.68 -53.62
C SER A 243 47.99 -75.33 -53.51
N ALA A 244 49.13 -75.31 -52.79
CA ALA A 244 50.17 -74.25 -52.72
C ALA A 244 51.58 -74.96 -52.75
N PRO A 245 52.80 -74.35 -52.62
CA PRO A 245 53.16 -73.00 -52.10
C PRO A 245 54.41 -72.30 -52.76
N VAL A 246 55.05 -71.36 -52.02
CA VAL A 246 56.47 -70.88 -52.08
C VAL A 246 56.80 -69.58 -52.88
N LEU A 247 57.17 -68.53 -52.11
CA LEU A 247 58.21 -67.46 -52.26
C LEU A 247 58.56 -66.89 -53.66
N SER A 248 58.85 -65.59 -53.88
CA SER A 248 58.86 -64.31 -53.10
C SER A 248 59.08 -63.14 -54.12
N MET A 249 59.57 -61.90 -53.91
CA MET A 249 60.46 -61.16 -52.96
C MET A 249 60.01 -59.66 -52.83
N SER A 250 60.97 -58.73 -52.62
CA SER A 250 60.84 -57.32 -52.20
C SER A 250 60.82 -56.27 -53.33
N THR A 251 60.32 -55.06 -53.03
CA THR A 251 61.09 -53.78 -53.09
C THR A 251 60.45 -52.77 -52.12
N ASP A 252 61.19 -51.69 -51.79
CA ASP A 252 61.10 -50.88 -50.56
C ASP A 252 60.38 -49.51 -50.73
N ARG A 253 60.33 -48.74 -49.62
CA ARG A 253 59.94 -47.31 -49.42
C ARG A 253 58.48 -47.12 -48.95
N SER A 254 58.20 -46.78 -47.67
CA SER A 254 58.46 -45.50 -46.94
C SER A 254 57.65 -44.33 -47.55
N GLU A 255 57.09 -43.35 -46.82
CA GLU A 255 57.34 -42.77 -45.48
C GLU A 255 55.95 -42.61 -44.75
N SER A 256 55.71 -42.48 -43.44
CA SER A 256 56.48 -42.02 -42.25
C SER A 256 56.04 -42.70 -40.91
N SER A 257 55.53 -42.01 -39.85
CA SER A 257 55.39 -42.55 -38.47
C SER A 257 54.32 -41.93 -37.52
N ASP A 258 53.68 -42.80 -36.73
CA ASP A 258 53.26 -42.73 -35.31
C ASP A 258 53.11 -41.40 -34.50
N HIS A 259 51.93 -41.30 -33.86
CA HIS A 259 51.63 -41.00 -32.44
C HIS A 259 52.13 -39.74 -31.67
N CYS A 260 51.20 -39.30 -30.79
CA CYS A 260 51.39 -38.76 -29.43
C CYS A 260 51.43 -37.23 -29.18
N VAL A 261 50.27 -36.70 -28.72
CA VAL A 261 50.05 -35.93 -27.47
C VAL A 261 51.20 -35.08 -26.90
N GLN A 262 50.95 -33.78 -26.63
CA GLN A 262 51.17 -33.16 -25.29
C GLN A 262 50.62 -31.71 -25.09
N HIS A 263 50.10 -31.49 -23.86
CA HIS A 263 50.03 -30.27 -23.03
C HIS A 263 49.23 -28.99 -23.39
N GLY A 264 48.99 -28.19 -22.32
CA GLY A 264 48.03 -27.08 -22.16
C GLY A 264 46.85 -27.48 -21.25
N GLU A 265 46.76 -27.19 -19.94
CA GLU A 265 47.31 -26.11 -19.10
C GLU A 265 46.81 -24.71 -19.52
N GLY A 266 46.04 -23.95 -18.72
CA GLY A 266 45.48 -24.21 -17.39
C GLY A 266 44.51 -23.10 -16.92
N ASN A 267 44.27 -23.02 -15.60
CA ASN A 267 43.59 -21.92 -14.87
C ASN A 267 42.07 -21.67 -15.05
N ARG A 268 41.30 -21.96 -13.98
CA ARG A 268 40.17 -21.13 -13.52
C ARG A 268 40.74 -20.01 -12.61
N PRO A 269 40.09 -18.84 -12.40
CA PRO A 269 39.29 -18.75 -11.16
C PRO A 269 38.13 -17.72 -11.10
N LYS A 270 37.20 -18.00 -10.17
CA LYS A 270 36.48 -17.08 -9.24
C LYS A 270 35.66 -15.88 -9.78
N LYS A 271 34.34 -16.02 -9.61
CA LYS A 271 33.33 -14.95 -9.51
C LYS A 271 33.54 -14.12 -8.23
N VAL A 272 33.59 -12.78 -8.33
CA VAL A 272 33.70 -11.87 -7.18
C VAL A 272 32.36 -11.17 -6.91
N ILE A 273 32.00 -11.03 -5.64
CA ILE A 273 30.78 -10.35 -5.18
C ILE A 273 31.16 -8.96 -4.65
N HIS A 274 30.69 -7.89 -5.29
CA HIS A 274 30.82 -6.54 -4.75
C HIS A 274 29.60 -6.18 -3.90
N ALA A 275 29.67 -6.46 -2.60
CA ALA A 275 28.77 -5.88 -1.62
C ALA A 275 29.13 -4.39 -1.43
N ARG A 276 28.25 -3.48 -1.87
CA ARG A 276 28.30 -2.07 -1.46
C ARG A 276 27.31 -1.85 -0.31
N VAL A 277 27.86 -1.78 0.90
CA VAL A 277 27.11 -1.43 2.12
C VAL A 277 26.51 -0.03 1.97
N MET A 278 25.18 0.07 2.09
CA MET A 278 24.48 1.31 2.42
C MET A 278 24.14 1.28 3.92
N LYS A 279 24.33 2.41 4.60
CA LYS A 279 24.09 2.54 6.04
C LYS A 279 22.58 2.68 6.32
N PRO A 280 22.04 2.04 7.36
CA PRO A 280 20.82 2.50 8.02
C PRO A 280 21.20 3.50 9.13
N ASP A 281 20.98 4.80 8.91
CA ASP A 281 21.10 5.79 9.99
C ASP A 281 19.86 5.69 10.89
N VAL A 282 19.96 4.83 11.92
CA VAL A 282 18.95 4.68 12.97
C VAL A 282 19.10 5.83 13.97
N LEU A 283 18.37 6.93 13.73
CA LEU A 283 18.10 7.94 14.75
C LEU A 283 16.72 7.73 15.34
N SER A 284 16.67 7.23 16.58
CA SER A 284 15.46 7.18 17.39
C SER A 284 15.21 8.53 18.08
N PRO A 285 14.01 9.14 17.93
CA PRO A 285 13.41 9.93 18.99
C PRO A 285 12.84 8.98 20.04
N GLY A 286 13.23 9.13 21.30
CA GLY A 286 12.89 8.17 22.36
C GLY A 286 11.41 8.14 22.75
N SER A 287 10.96 6.99 23.26
CA SER A 287 9.66 6.87 23.92
C SER A 287 9.62 7.73 25.19
N ALA A 288 8.85 8.82 25.16
CA ALA A 288 8.67 9.74 26.28
C ALA A 288 7.22 9.76 26.81
N SER A 289 6.64 8.59 27.04
CA SER A 289 5.29 8.41 27.61
C SER A 289 5.27 8.64 29.13
N SER A 290 5.66 9.84 29.58
CA SER A 290 5.50 10.26 30.98
C SER A 290 4.01 10.50 31.29
N VAL A 291 3.29 9.42 31.59
CA VAL A 291 1.89 9.46 32.01
C VAL A 291 1.79 10.24 33.32
N ARG A 292 1.05 11.36 33.29
CA ARG A 292 0.79 12.17 34.49
C ARG A 292 -0.02 11.35 35.49
N TRP A 293 0.45 11.24 36.73
CA TRP A 293 -0.41 10.98 37.89
C TRP A 293 -0.06 12.00 38.99
N SER A 294 -1.01 12.88 39.30
CA SER A 294 -0.97 13.78 40.45
C SER A 294 -2.40 14.08 40.91
N PRO A 295 -2.65 14.30 42.22
CA PRO A 295 -3.97 13.99 42.79
C PRO A 295 -5.04 15.06 42.58
N ARG A 296 -6.31 14.65 42.68
CA ARG A 296 -7.46 15.58 42.75
C ARG A 296 -7.46 16.30 44.09
N LEU A 297 -7.55 17.63 44.07
CA LEU A 297 -7.87 18.41 45.26
C LEU A 297 -9.28 18.06 45.76
N LYS A 298 -9.43 17.82 47.07
CA LYS A 298 -10.75 17.79 47.71
C LYS A 298 -11.26 19.21 47.89
N VAL A 299 -12.53 19.44 47.56
CA VAL A 299 -13.28 20.61 47.99
C VAL A 299 -13.88 20.29 49.37
N ASN A 300 -13.65 21.15 50.36
CA ASN A 300 -14.30 21.04 51.66
C ASN A 300 -15.74 21.57 51.57
N LYS A 301 -16.63 20.91 52.30
CA LYS A 301 -17.94 21.40 52.75
C LYS A 301 -18.19 20.83 54.15
#